data_AF-A0A067M1E0-F1
#
_entry.id   AF-A0A067M1E0-F1
#
_cell.length_a   1.000
_cell.length_b   1.000
_cell.length_c   1.000
_cell.angle_alpha   90.00
_cell.angle_beta   90.00
_cell.angle_gamma   90.00
#
_symmetry.space_group_name_H-M   'P 1'
#
loop_
_entity.id
_entity.type
_entity.pdbx_description
1 polymer ?
#
loop_
_entity_poly.entity_id
_entity_poly.type
_entity_poly.pdbx_seq_one_letter_code
_entity_poly.pdbx_strand_id
1 'polypeptide(L)'
;MSARPPRTLFKTMPRVGKVEVREVIDSDEEEPESLLPRDRQYTTGDIILVRCDAAQRRDGKSDLSKCWPALIRSIRYLKGAPTEPWALVRWFYKKDFFPTGKQAKSLGLDKNGISTIGRQELVLTKQRDFITILSIECHAKVAVMDMESTGFCLFSEDAYFLRKGLSIEVEGELTRDPPVIKSIVVEGYHRICTPSCAQGGFFRPDTDTIRWCDRCHVWQHKKCLRAPLGAWSPLYNQPYLEADAGIGQGKLFCALLQHPIERVPLGTAAAPTLEVFIKWVRAWYAAGVVPEDWQALVSEGMVAGGVNNEGAVALMRDVRTRKPKALYRCSQCAEELI
;
A
#
# COMPACT_ATOMS: atom_id res chain seq x y z
N MET A 1 2.55 -4.26 24.47
CA MET A 1 2.11 -5.67 24.37
C MET A 1 2.02 -6.00 22.89
N SER A 2 2.96 -6.76 22.32
CA SER A 2 2.91 -7.09 20.89
C SER A 2 1.96 -8.26 20.67
N ALA A 3 1.02 -8.12 19.72
CA ALA A 3 0.15 -9.21 19.31
C ALA A 3 0.98 -10.31 18.63
N ARG A 4 0.75 -11.55 19.03
CA ARG A 4 1.51 -12.74 18.60
C ARG A 4 0.83 -13.41 17.39
N PRO A 5 1.58 -14.15 16.56
CA PRO A 5 0.97 -15.10 15.65
C PRO A 5 0.38 -16.27 16.45
N PRO A 6 -0.62 -16.98 15.90
CA PRO A 6 -1.17 -18.17 16.52
C PRO A 6 -0.07 -19.18 16.73
N ARG A 7 -0.06 -19.75 17.93
CA ARG A 7 0.08 -21.20 17.99
C ARG A 7 -1.26 -21.79 17.62
N THR A 8 -1.35 -22.42 16.46
CA THR A 8 -2.16 -23.64 16.42
C THR A 8 -1.62 -24.56 17.51
N LEU A 9 -2.48 -24.90 18.47
CA LEU A 9 -2.36 -26.13 19.27
C LEU A 9 -2.48 -27.31 18.31
N PHE A 10 -1.47 -27.53 17.46
CA PHE A 10 -1.20 -28.88 17.04
C PHE A 10 -0.68 -29.58 18.29
N LYS A 11 -1.50 -30.47 18.88
CA LYS A 11 -0.94 -31.76 19.33
C LYS A 11 0.08 -32.11 18.27
N THR A 12 1.35 -32.24 18.67
CA THR A 12 2.44 -32.73 17.82
C THR A 12 1.86 -33.55 16.70
N MET A 13 1.84 -33.00 15.47
CA MET A 13 1.64 -33.87 14.33
C MET A 13 2.65 -35.00 14.51
N PRO A 14 2.25 -36.27 14.33
CA PRO A 14 3.24 -37.34 14.20
C PRO A 14 4.28 -36.83 13.22
N ARG A 15 5.57 -37.12 13.42
CA ARG A 15 6.59 -36.82 12.41
C ARG A 15 6.15 -37.51 11.11
N VAL A 16 5.42 -36.79 10.26
CA VAL A 16 4.99 -37.29 8.97
C VAL A 16 6.26 -37.27 8.14
N GLY A 17 6.81 -38.46 7.90
CA GLY A 17 7.91 -38.64 6.96
C GLY A 17 7.54 -38.00 5.61
N LYS A 18 8.57 -37.68 4.81
CA LYS A 18 8.49 -37.15 3.44
C LYS A 18 7.07 -37.24 2.84
N VAL A 19 6.35 -36.12 2.82
CA VAL A 19 5.10 -36.00 2.08
C VAL A 19 5.45 -36.05 0.60
N GLU A 20 5.26 -37.22 -0.02
CA GLU A 20 5.25 -37.33 -1.47
C GLU A 20 4.00 -36.65 -2.01
N VAL A 21 4.20 -35.54 -2.72
CA VAL A 21 3.18 -34.91 -3.53
C VAL A 21 3.04 -35.75 -4.79
N ARG A 22 1.92 -36.47 -4.93
CA ARG A 22 1.50 -36.98 -6.24
C ARG A 22 0.52 -35.99 -6.83
N GLU A 23 0.80 -35.53 -8.05
CA GLU A 23 -0.21 -34.91 -8.91
C GLU A 23 -1.32 -35.95 -9.12
N VAL A 24 -2.53 -35.61 -8.70
CA VAL A 24 -3.72 -36.41 -8.99
C VAL A 24 -4.17 -35.97 -10.37
N ILE A 25 -4.04 -36.87 -11.33
CA ILE A 25 -4.60 -36.77 -12.68
C ILE A 25 -6.09 -37.11 -12.58
N ASP A 26 -6.89 -36.33 -13.31
CA ASP A 26 -8.36 -36.34 -13.41
C ASP A 26 -9.02 -37.71 -13.18
N SER A 27 -9.94 -37.73 -12.22
CA SER A 27 -10.99 -38.74 -12.10
C SER A 27 -12.31 -38.04 -11.84
N ASP A 28 -13.32 -38.36 -12.67
CA ASP A 28 -14.70 -37.87 -12.65
C ASP A 28 -15.42 -38.17 -11.32
N GLU A 29 -15.09 -37.44 -10.25
CA GLU A 29 -15.86 -37.44 -9.00
C GLU A 29 -16.70 -36.16 -8.93
N GLU A 30 -18.02 -36.34 -8.77
CA GLU A 30 -19.02 -35.28 -8.61
C GLU A 30 -18.54 -34.21 -7.61
N GLU A 31 -18.50 -32.94 -8.02
CA GLU A 31 -18.07 -31.84 -7.18
C GLU A 31 -18.98 -31.76 -5.92
N PRO A 32 -18.44 -31.97 -4.71
CA PRO A 32 -19.21 -31.82 -3.49
C PRO A 32 -19.71 -30.37 -3.38
N GLU A 33 -21.02 -30.18 -3.21
CA GLU A 33 -21.64 -28.87 -3.02
C GLU A 33 -20.86 -28.08 -1.96
N SER A 34 -20.36 -26.91 -2.37
CA SER A 34 -19.54 -26.05 -1.52
C SER A 34 -20.28 -25.68 -0.24
N LEU A 35 -19.80 -26.18 0.90
CA LEU A 35 -20.28 -25.86 2.24
C LEU A 35 -19.93 -24.43 2.69
N LEU A 36 -19.26 -23.65 1.85
CA LEU A 36 -18.93 -22.26 2.17
C LEU A 36 -20.16 -21.38 1.91
N PRO A 37 -20.48 -20.43 2.81
CA PRO A 37 -21.49 -19.42 2.53
C PRO A 37 -21.21 -18.77 1.18
N ARG A 38 -22.23 -18.62 0.32
CA ARG A 38 -22.12 -18.09 -1.06
C ARG A 38 -21.39 -16.75 -1.14
N ASP A 39 -21.34 -16.03 -0.03
CA ASP A 39 -20.77 -14.68 0.11
C ASP A 39 -19.24 -14.69 0.34
N ARG A 40 -18.60 -15.87 0.42
CA ARG A 40 -17.17 -16.02 0.72
C ARG A 40 -16.44 -16.83 -0.34
N GLN A 41 -16.28 -16.23 -1.51
CA GLN A 41 -15.39 -16.75 -2.54
C GLN A 41 -13.97 -16.20 -2.30
N TYR A 42 -12.99 -17.11 -2.33
CA TYR A 42 -11.58 -16.80 -2.23
C TYR A 42 -10.85 -17.47 -3.39
N THR A 43 -9.86 -16.78 -3.93
CA THR A 43 -9.08 -17.17 -5.11
C THR A 43 -7.59 -16.99 -4.85
N THR A 44 -6.78 -17.58 -5.73
CA THR A 44 -5.33 -17.39 -5.67
C THR A 44 -4.98 -15.94 -5.99
N GLY A 45 -4.17 -15.32 -5.15
CA GLY A 45 -3.81 -13.90 -5.27
C GLY A 45 -4.53 -12.98 -4.29
N ASP A 46 -5.63 -13.46 -3.67
CA ASP A 46 -6.34 -12.67 -2.68
C ASP A 46 -5.50 -12.42 -1.44
N ILE A 47 -5.60 -11.19 -0.90
CA ILE A 47 -5.03 -10.84 0.39
C ILE A 47 -6.16 -10.87 1.42
N ILE A 48 -5.96 -11.67 2.45
CA ILE A 48 -6.98 -12.03 3.43
C ILE A 48 -6.54 -11.70 4.84
N LEU A 49 -7.50 -11.55 5.74
CA LEU A 49 -7.28 -11.46 7.18
C LEU A 49 -7.65 -12.79 7.83
N VAL A 50 -6.66 -13.43 8.45
CA VAL A 50 -6.78 -14.75 9.07
C VAL A 50 -6.91 -14.60 10.58
N ARG A 51 -7.93 -15.23 11.17
CA ARG A 51 -8.10 -15.25 12.62
C ARG A 51 -7.02 -16.09 13.27
N CYS A 52 -6.48 -15.54 14.34
CA CYS A 52 -5.30 -16.09 14.96
C CYS A 52 -5.52 -16.73 16.35
N ASP A 53 -6.63 -16.41 17.00
CA ASP A 53 -6.97 -17.02 18.29
C ASP A 53 -8.08 -18.06 18.15
N ALA A 54 -7.92 -19.18 18.86
CA ALA A 54 -8.99 -20.14 19.13
C ALA A 54 -10.03 -19.59 20.15
N ALA A 55 -9.82 -18.39 20.68
CA ALA A 55 -10.75 -17.74 21.60
C ALA A 55 -12.07 -17.43 20.87
N GLN A 56 -13.04 -18.30 21.09
CA GLN A 56 -14.41 -18.19 20.58
C GLN A 56 -15.02 -16.82 20.93
N ARG A 57 -15.83 -16.31 20.00
CA ARG A 57 -16.70 -15.16 20.18
C ARG A 57 -17.57 -15.37 21.43
N ARG A 58 -17.30 -14.64 22.52
CA ARG A 58 -18.35 -14.37 23.51
C ARG A 58 -19.27 -13.24 23.06
N ASP A 59 -18.77 -12.32 22.21
CA ASP A 59 -19.41 -11.01 22.02
C ASP A 59 -19.82 -10.71 20.57
N GLY A 60 -19.66 -11.67 19.64
CA GLY A 60 -20.14 -11.55 18.24
C GLY A 60 -19.38 -10.57 17.32
N LYS A 61 -18.64 -9.58 17.85
CA LYS A 61 -17.87 -8.61 17.05
C LYS A 61 -16.46 -9.15 16.74
N SER A 62 -16.03 -9.11 15.48
CA SER A 62 -14.65 -9.45 15.12
C SER A 62 -13.74 -8.26 15.38
N ASP A 63 -12.64 -8.50 16.08
CA ASP A 63 -11.56 -7.54 16.26
C ASP A 63 -10.50 -7.78 15.18
N LEU A 64 -10.63 -7.06 14.06
CA LEU A 64 -9.71 -7.20 12.92
C LEU A 64 -8.26 -6.83 13.27
N SER A 65 -8.03 -6.10 14.37
CA SER A 65 -6.67 -5.77 14.82
C SER A 65 -5.87 -7.00 15.23
N LYS A 66 -6.56 -8.10 15.60
CA LYS A 66 -5.96 -9.39 15.98
C LYS A 66 -5.78 -10.36 14.81
N CYS A 67 -6.23 -9.99 13.61
CA CYS A 67 -6.11 -10.84 12.44
C CYS A 67 -4.75 -10.65 11.76
N TRP A 68 -4.27 -11.74 11.17
CA TRP A 68 -3.00 -11.76 10.46
C TRP A 68 -3.22 -11.69 8.95
N PRO A 69 -2.57 -10.74 8.27
CA PRO A 69 -2.68 -10.60 6.83
C PRO A 69 -1.88 -11.70 6.12
N ALA A 70 -2.49 -12.33 5.11
CA ALA A 70 -1.86 -13.38 4.32
C ALA A 70 -2.25 -13.28 2.84
N LEU A 71 -1.38 -13.74 1.94
CA LEU A 71 -1.60 -13.88 0.51
C LEU A 71 -1.94 -15.34 0.18
N ILE A 72 -3.09 -15.61 -0.43
CA ILE A 72 -3.42 -16.96 -0.91
C ILE A 72 -2.55 -17.30 -2.12
N ARG A 73 -1.85 -18.44 -2.03
CA ARG A 73 -0.99 -18.97 -3.10
C ARG A 73 -1.62 -20.12 -3.85
N SER A 74 -2.43 -20.92 -3.19
CA SER A 74 -3.23 -21.98 -3.80
C SER A 74 -4.29 -22.44 -2.82
N ILE A 75 -5.42 -22.92 -3.33
CA ILE A 75 -6.48 -23.56 -2.54
C ILE A 75 -6.57 -25.02 -2.99
N ARG A 76 -6.64 -25.96 -2.05
CA ARG A 76 -6.69 -27.40 -2.34
C ARG A 76 -7.29 -28.19 -1.18
N TYR A 77 -7.81 -29.37 -1.48
CA TYR A 77 -8.15 -30.37 -0.48
C TYR A 77 -6.89 -31.16 -0.08
N LEU A 78 -6.69 -31.40 1.22
CA LEU A 78 -5.54 -32.16 1.71
C LEU A 78 -5.90 -33.64 1.85
N LYS A 79 -4.96 -34.52 1.49
CA LYS A 79 -5.09 -35.96 1.71
C LYS A 79 -5.20 -36.24 3.21
N GLY A 80 -6.38 -36.67 3.67
CA GLY A 80 -6.69 -36.88 5.09
C GLY A 80 -7.65 -35.85 5.70
N ALA A 81 -7.97 -34.78 4.99
CA ALA A 81 -9.04 -33.84 5.33
C ALA A 81 -9.85 -33.44 4.06
N PRO A 82 -10.50 -34.41 3.39
CA PRO A 82 -11.11 -34.19 2.08
C PRO A 82 -12.38 -33.32 2.12
N THR A 83 -12.96 -33.11 3.31
CA THR A 83 -14.21 -32.37 3.48
C THR A 83 -14.02 -30.86 3.63
N GLU A 84 -12.79 -30.38 3.81
CA GLU A 84 -12.51 -28.98 4.06
C GLU A 84 -11.41 -28.48 3.12
N PRO A 85 -11.63 -27.38 2.37
CA PRO A 85 -10.58 -26.78 1.57
C PRO A 85 -9.55 -26.09 2.46
N TRP A 86 -8.28 -26.22 2.09
CA TRP A 86 -7.15 -25.57 2.72
C TRP A 86 -6.49 -24.59 1.76
N ALA A 87 -6.05 -23.45 2.28
CA ALA A 87 -5.23 -22.49 1.55
C ALA A 87 -3.77 -22.63 1.94
N LEU A 88 -2.89 -22.80 0.94
CA LEU A 88 -1.48 -22.45 1.10
C LEU A 88 -1.38 -20.93 1.07
N VAL A 89 -0.85 -20.33 2.13
CA VAL A 89 -0.72 -18.88 2.24
C VAL A 89 0.73 -18.46 2.40
N ARG A 90 1.01 -17.19 2.06
CA ARG A 90 2.23 -16.49 2.47
C ARG A 90 1.88 -15.36 3.43
N TRP A 91 2.61 -15.26 4.54
CA TRP A 91 2.31 -14.27 5.56
C TRP A 91 2.86 -12.89 5.21
N PHE A 92 2.10 -11.85 5.57
CA PHE A 92 2.59 -10.48 5.59
C PHE A 92 2.94 -10.05 7.01
N TYR A 93 4.01 -9.28 7.16
CA TYR A 93 4.40 -8.66 8.42
C TYR A 93 4.12 -7.15 8.35
N LYS A 94 3.43 -6.65 9.36
CA LYS A 94 3.35 -5.23 9.75
C LYS A 94 4.59 -4.79 10.53
N LYS A 95 4.79 -3.47 10.62
CA LYS A 95 5.85 -2.83 11.39
C LYS A 95 5.98 -3.35 12.83
N ASP A 96 4.84 -3.56 13.50
CA ASP A 96 4.80 -3.94 14.93
C ASP A 96 5.25 -5.38 15.21
N PHE A 97 5.46 -6.20 14.17
CA PHE A 97 6.02 -7.55 14.34
C PHE A 97 7.56 -7.58 14.34
N PHE A 98 8.20 -6.50 13.92
CA PHE A 98 9.66 -6.44 13.94
C PHE A 98 10.15 -6.12 15.36
N PRO A 99 11.22 -6.80 15.83
CA PRO A 99 11.76 -6.53 17.15
C PRO A 99 12.32 -5.10 17.20
N THR A 100 12.25 -4.49 18.38
CA THR A 100 12.73 -3.13 18.63
C THR A 100 13.93 -3.13 19.60
N GLY A 101 14.62 -2.00 19.72
CA GLY A 101 15.69 -1.81 20.71
C GLY A 101 16.94 -2.67 20.46
N LYS A 102 17.45 -3.34 21.50
CA LYS A 102 18.73 -4.09 21.42
C LYS A 102 18.68 -5.24 20.41
N GLN A 103 17.55 -5.94 20.32
CA GLN A 103 17.37 -7.06 19.38
C GLN A 103 17.29 -6.56 17.92
N ALA A 104 16.68 -5.40 17.69
CA ALA A 104 16.68 -4.76 16.37
C ALA A 104 18.12 -4.43 15.91
N LYS A 105 18.92 -3.86 16.82
CA LYS A 105 20.33 -3.54 16.56
C LYS A 105 21.16 -4.78 16.26
N SER A 106 21.01 -5.86 17.02
CA SER A 106 21.76 -7.11 16.79
C SER A 106 21.41 -7.76 15.46
N LEU A 107 20.18 -7.58 14.97
CA LEU A 107 19.72 -8.08 13.68
C LEU A 107 19.98 -7.09 12.52
N GLY A 108 20.63 -5.95 12.78
CA GLY A 108 20.93 -4.93 11.77
C GLY A 108 19.71 -4.17 11.24
N LEU A 109 18.55 -4.27 11.89
CA LEU A 109 17.28 -3.72 11.40
C LEU A 109 17.29 -2.19 11.29
N ASP A 110 18.04 -1.53 12.18
CA ASP A 110 18.22 -0.08 12.16
C ASP A 110 18.95 0.41 10.90
N LYS A 111 19.83 -0.42 10.32
CA LYS A 111 20.57 -0.13 9.08
C LYS A 111 19.85 -0.63 7.82
N ASN A 112 19.04 -1.68 7.96
CA ASN A 112 18.39 -2.38 6.84
C ASN A 112 17.01 -1.80 6.46
N GLY A 113 16.72 -0.55 6.83
CA GLY A 113 15.53 0.16 6.35
C GLY A 113 14.20 -0.19 7.03
N ILE A 114 14.12 -1.09 8.00
CA ILE A 114 12.85 -1.42 8.69
C ILE A 114 12.21 -0.20 9.36
N SER A 115 13.02 0.76 9.82
CA SER A 115 12.53 2.05 10.33
C SER A 115 11.74 2.87 9.29
N THR A 116 11.80 2.49 8.01
CA THR A 116 11.13 3.12 6.88
C THR A 116 9.82 2.44 6.47
N ILE A 117 9.51 1.29 7.07
CA ILE A 117 8.23 0.60 6.91
C ILE A 117 7.15 1.42 7.61
N GLY A 118 6.05 1.70 6.90
CA GLY A 118 4.90 2.42 7.41
C GLY A 118 4.08 1.59 8.39
N ARG A 119 3.26 2.25 9.22
CA ARG A 119 2.43 1.58 10.23
C ARG A 119 1.42 0.60 9.62
N GLN A 120 0.81 0.98 8.49
CA GLN A 120 -0.15 0.16 7.74
C GLN A 120 0.48 -0.59 6.55
N GLU A 121 1.81 -0.52 6.43
CA GLU A 121 2.53 -1.22 5.37
C GLU A 121 2.57 -2.71 5.68
N LEU A 122 2.14 -3.51 4.71
CA LEU A 122 2.31 -4.95 4.71
C LEU A 122 3.58 -5.28 3.96
N VAL A 123 4.42 -6.11 4.56
CA VAL A 123 5.63 -6.59 3.91
C VAL A 123 5.54 -8.08 3.71
N LEU A 124 5.59 -8.50 2.44
CA LEU A 124 5.45 -9.90 2.08
C LEU A 124 6.67 -10.68 2.55
N THR A 125 6.43 -11.79 3.26
CA THR A 125 7.49 -12.68 3.72
C THR A 125 7.60 -13.92 2.83
N LYS A 126 8.73 -14.63 2.89
CA LYS A 126 8.87 -15.97 2.27
C LYS A 126 8.18 -17.07 3.08
N GLN A 127 7.69 -16.77 4.30
CA GLN A 127 7.02 -17.73 5.17
C GLN A 127 5.73 -18.23 4.52
N ARG A 128 5.54 -19.55 4.55
CA ARG A 128 4.37 -20.23 4.00
C ARG A 128 3.73 -21.11 5.05
N ASP A 129 2.41 -21.24 5.00
CA ASP A 129 1.68 -22.16 5.88
C ASP A 129 0.39 -22.65 5.21
N PHE A 130 -0.19 -23.71 5.75
CA PHE A 130 -1.53 -24.17 5.40
C PHE A 130 -2.52 -23.71 6.46
N ILE A 131 -3.58 -23.05 6.01
CA ILE A 131 -4.69 -22.64 6.86
C ILE A 131 -5.99 -23.23 6.33
N THR A 132 -6.97 -23.42 7.21
CA THR A 132 -8.32 -23.75 6.78
C THR A 132 -8.99 -22.51 6.20
N ILE A 133 -9.83 -22.67 5.18
CA ILE A 133 -10.62 -21.54 4.65
C ILE A 133 -11.55 -20.95 5.72
N LEU A 134 -12.00 -21.77 6.69
CA LEU A 134 -12.83 -21.32 7.81
C LEU A 134 -12.12 -20.35 8.77
N SER A 135 -10.78 -20.32 8.77
CA SER A 135 -10.01 -19.36 9.56
C SER A 135 -9.96 -17.95 8.96
N ILE A 136 -10.45 -17.79 7.71
CA ILE A 136 -10.46 -16.51 7.01
C ILE A 136 -11.65 -15.67 7.50
N GLU A 137 -11.36 -14.47 8.03
CA GLU A 137 -12.39 -13.52 8.43
C GLU A 137 -13.01 -12.80 7.24
N CYS A 138 -12.15 -12.23 6.40
CA CYS A 138 -12.52 -11.40 5.27
C CYS A 138 -11.32 -11.14 4.33
N HIS A 139 -11.62 -10.51 3.19
CA HIS A 139 -10.62 -9.87 2.33
C HIS A 139 -10.02 -8.66 3.03
N ALA A 140 -8.69 -8.51 2.95
CA ALA A 140 -8.01 -7.30 3.39
C ALA A 140 -8.15 -6.22 2.31
N LYS A 141 -8.49 -4.99 2.72
CA LYS A 141 -8.38 -3.83 1.84
C LYS A 141 -6.91 -3.47 1.70
N VAL A 142 -6.34 -3.62 0.51
CA VAL A 142 -4.92 -3.37 0.27
C VAL A 142 -4.75 -2.54 -0.99
N ALA A 143 -3.96 -1.47 -0.89
CA ALA A 143 -3.56 -0.67 -2.04
C ALA A 143 -2.06 -0.80 -2.34
N VAL A 144 -1.67 -0.62 -3.59
CA VAL A 144 -0.27 -0.72 -4.00
C VAL A 144 0.35 0.68 -4.08
N MET A 145 1.46 0.86 -3.36
CA MET A 145 2.31 2.04 -3.41
C MET A 145 3.42 1.83 -4.43
N ASP A 146 3.30 2.47 -5.59
CA ASP A 146 4.36 2.49 -6.59
C ASP A 146 5.27 3.72 -6.40
N MET A 147 6.56 3.49 -6.21
CA MET A 147 7.58 4.55 -6.07
C MET A 147 8.22 4.93 -7.40
N GLU A 148 7.91 4.23 -8.49
CA GLU A 148 8.45 4.51 -9.83
C GLU A 148 7.52 5.40 -10.66
N SER A 149 6.28 5.59 -10.20
CA SER A 149 5.28 6.36 -10.91
C SER A 149 4.53 7.32 -9.97
N THR A 150 3.84 8.28 -10.58
CA THR A 150 2.74 9.02 -9.96
C THR A 150 1.47 8.25 -10.22
N GLY A 151 0.76 7.87 -9.18
CA GLY A 151 -0.33 6.89 -9.28
C GLY A 151 -0.64 6.21 -7.96
N PHE A 152 -0.32 6.86 -6.85
CA PHE A 152 -0.59 6.31 -5.54
C PHE A 152 -2.08 6.03 -5.39
N CYS A 153 -2.43 4.76 -5.14
CA CYS A 153 -3.80 4.39 -4.83
C CYS A 153 -4.25 5.14 -3.58
N LEU A 154 -5.52 5.45 -3.53
CA LEU A 154 -6.10 6.22 -2.45
C LEU A 154 -6.41 5.29 -1.27
N PHE A 155 -6.13 5.75 -0.04
CA PHE A 155 -6.26 4.92 1.17
C PHE A 155 -7.50 5.31 1.96
N SER A 156 -8.38 4.34 2.21
CA SER A 156 -9.26 4.42 3.36
C SER A 156 -8.43 4.26 4.63
N GLU A 157 -8.86 4.86 5.74
CA GLU A 157 -8.14 4.79 7.02
C GLU A 157 -7.98 3.35 7.55
N ASP A 158 -8.82 2.42 7.10
CA ASP A 158 -8.80 1.00 7.45
C ASP A 158 -8.02 0.12 6.44
N ALA A 159 -7.49 0.70 5.36
CA ALA A 159 -6.75 -0.04 4.35
C ALA A 159 -5.27 -0.23 4.74
N TYR A 160 -4.73 -1.36 4.29
CA TYR A 160 -3.30 -1.63 4.27
C TYR A 160 -2.68 -1.19 2.95
N PHE A 161 -1.34 -1.18 2.89
CA PHE A 161 -0.65 -0.94 1.63
C PHE A 161 0.58 -1.82 1.42
N LEU A 162 0.89 -2.07 0.15
CA LEU A 162 2.09 -2.78 -0.30
C LEU A 162 2.96 -1.82 -1.07
N ARG A 163 4.21 -1.62 -0.65
CA ARG A 163 5.19 -0.94 -1.50
C ARG A 163 5.70 -1.89 -2.56
N LYS A 164 5.51 -1.53 -3.82
CA LYS A 164 5.96 -2.33 -4.96
C LYS A 164 7.47 -2.55 -4.86
N GLY A 165 7.89 -3.80 -5.04
CA GLY A 165 9.29 -4.21 -4.95
C GLY A 165 9.80 -4.48 -3.53
N LEU A 166 9.10 -4.04 -2.48
CA LEU A 166 9.54 -4.29 -1.12
C LEU A 166 9.15 -5.70 -0.66
N SER A 167 10.15 -6.52 -0.36
CA SER A 167 9.95 -7.81 0.30
C SER A 167 10.98 -8.05 1.38
N ILE A 168 10.58 -8.84 2.39
CA ILE A 168 11.47 -9.23 3.48
C ILE A 168 11.62 -10.75 3.50
N GLU A 169 12.85 -11.20 3.49
CA GLU A 169 13.19 -12.56 3.89
C GLU A 169 13.46 -12.57 5.39
N VAL A 170 12.69 -13.39 6.10
CA VAL A 170 12.88 -13.65 7.52
C VAL A 170 13.43 -15.07 7.64
N GLU A 171 14.69 -15.22 8.02
CA GLU A 171 15.21 -16.53 8.42
C GLU A 171 14.99 -16.69 9.92
N GLY A 172 14.38 -17.78 10.34
CA GLY A 172 14.09 -18.00 11.76
C GLY A 172 13.29 -19.25 12.08
N GLU A 173 13.36 -19.68 13.33
CA GLU A 173 12.44 -20.67 13.89
C GLU A 173 11.24 -19.93 14.49
N LEU A 174 10.21 -19.74 13.67
CA LEU A 174 8.98 -19.04 14.05
C LEU A 174 8.01 -19.95 14.82
N THR A 175 8.33 -21.24 14.97
CA THR A 175 7.58 -22.22 15.78
C THR A 175 7.78 -22.01 17.29
N ARG A 176 8.80 -21.22 17.68
CA ARG A 176 9.05 -20.86 19.08
C ARG A 176 8.29 -19.57 19.42
N ASP A 177 7.87 -19.44 20.67
CA ASP A 177 7.26 -18.23 21.21
C ASP A 177 8.21 -17.64 22.26
N PRO A 178 8.85 -16.48 22.00
CA PRO A 178 8.71 -15.63 20.81
C PRO A 178 9.42 -16.19 19.56
N PRO A 179 8.99 -15.79 18.34
CA PRO A 179 9.66 -16.19 17.10
C PRO A 179 11.15 -15.82 17.13
N VAL A 180 12.02 -16.80 16.83
CA VAL A 180 13.46 -16.55 16.77
C VAL A 180 13.81 -16.11 15.36
N ILE A 181 13.75 -14.80 15.13
CA ILE A 181 14.26 -14.17 13.92
C ILE A 181 15.79 -14.18 13.97
N LYS A 182 16.43 -14.92 13.06
CA LYS A 182 17.89 -15.05 12.92
C LYS A 182 18.46 -13.99 11.98
N SER A 183 17.78 -13.69 10.88
CA SER A 183 18.19 -12.67 9.93
C SER A 183 16.99 -12.03 9.24
N ILE A 184 17.15 -10.77 8.83
CA ILE A 184 16.20 -10.07 7.97
C ILE A 184 16.96 -9.46 6.80
N VAL A 185 16.66 -9.94 5.60
CA VAL A 185 17.12 -9.34 4.34
C VAL A 185 15.95 -8.58 3.74
N VAL A 186 16.17 -7.31 3.42
CA VAL A 186 15.17 -6.49 2.76
C VAL A 186 15.58 -6.25 1.31
N GLU A 187 14.71 -6.64 0.40
CA GLU A 187 14.91 -6.53 -1.05
C GLU A 187 14.05 -5.39 -1.61
N GLY A 188 14.55 -4.75 -2.67
CA GLY A 188 13.80 -3.75 -3.45
C GLY A 188 13.55 -2.42 -2.73
N TYR A 189 14.47 -1.98 -1.87
CA TYR A 189 14.45 -0.60 -1.40
C TYR A 189 14.82 0.37 -2.51
N HIS A 190 13.80 1.01 -3.08
CA HIS A 190 14.01 2.12 -3.99
C HIS A 190 14.39 3.37 -3.21
N ARG A 191 15.58 3.90 -3.49
CA ARG A 191 15.96 5.23 -3.03
C ARG A 191 15.19 6.24 -3.85
N ILE A 192 14.46 7.10 -3.14
CA ILE A 192 13.61 8.13 -3.71
C ILE A 192 14.27 9.51 -3.63
N CYS A 193 15.52 9.60 -3.21
CA CYS A 193 16.19 10.87 -3.03
C CYS A 193 17.69 10.66 -3.15
N THR A 194 18.44 11.76 -3.21
CA THR A 194 19.90 11.73 -3.33
C THR A 194 20.54 10.92 -2.21
N PRO A 195 21.66 10.21 -2.45
CA PRO A 195 22.41 9.53 -1.39
C PRO A 195 22.85 10.44 -0.23
N SER A 196 23.06 11.72 -0.49
CA SER A 196 23.39 12.74 0.50
C SER A 196 22.19 13.23 1.33
N CYS A 197 20.99 12.69 1.12
CA CYS A 197 19.83 12.98 1.95
C CYS A 197 20.11 12.56 3.39
N ALA A 198 19.69 13.38 4.37
CA ALA A 198 19.84 13.06 5.80
C ALA A 198 19.20 11.72 6.21
N GLN A 199 18.26 11.23 5.40
CA GLN A 199 17.60 9.93 5.58
C GLN A 199 18.18 8.83 4.68
N GLY A 200 19.36 9.03 4.07
CA GLY A 200 20.02 8.06 3.21
C GLY A 200 19.29 7.79 1.88
N GLY A 201 18.29 8.60 1.54
CA GLY A 201 17.49 8.46 0.32
C GLY A 201 16.23 7.61 0.47
N PHE A 202 15.88 7.13 1.67
CA PHE A 202 14.72 6.26 1.89
C PHE A 202 13.45 7.04 2.23
N PHE A 203 12.29 6.57 1.76
CA PHE A 203 10.98 7.15 2.07
C PHE A 203 10.32 6.47 3.28
N ARG A 204 9.83 7.28 4.22
CA ARG A 204 9.02 6.88 5.38
C ARG A 204 7.57 7.36 5.20
N PRO A 205 6.62 6.46 4.85
CA PRO A 205 5.24 6.84 4.56
C PRO A 205 4.51 7.55 5.70
N ASP A 206 4.88 7.27 6.96
CA ASP A 206 4.22 7.84 8.14
C ASP A 206 4.70 9.26 8.48
N THR A 207 5.84 9.71 7.94
CA THR A 207 6.48 10.97 8.41
C THR A 207 6.96 11.89 7.31
N ASP A 208 7.25 11.35 6.13
CA ASP A 208 7.87 12.13 5.07
C ASP A 208 6.83 12.76 4.15
N THR A 209 7.16 13.98 3.70
CA THR A 209 6.54 14.55 2.51
C THR A 209 7.55 14.48 1.37
N ILE A 210 7.15 13.88 0.26
CA ILE A 210 7.97 13.73 -0.94
C ILE A 210 7.27 14.36 -2.14
N ARG A 211 8.06 14.81 -3.12
CA ARG A 211 7.55 15.47 -4.32
C ARG A 211 8.10 14.82 -5.56
N TRP A 212 7.25 14.73 -6.58
CA TRP A 212 7.62 14.22 -7.88
C TRP A 212 8.23 15.33 -8.73
N CYS A 213 9.28 15.01 -9.45
CA CYS A 213 9.83 15.87 -10.49
C CYS A 213 9.33 15.41 -11.85
N ASP A 214 8.51 16.23 -12.53
CA ASP A 214 7.91 15.87 -13.82
C ASP A 214 8.93 15.72 -14.96
N ARG A 215 10.11 16.33 -14.84
CA ARG A 215 11.18 16.24 -15.85
C ARG A 215 12.08 15.04 -15.64
N CYS A 216 12.56 14.88 -14.41
CA CYS A 216 13.53 13.86 -14.05
C CYS A 216 12.82 12.53 -13.66
N HIS A 217 11.49 12.50 -13.54
CA HIS A 217 10.65 11.35 -13.14
C HIS A 217 11.14 10.64 -11.88
N VAL A 218 11.51 11.43 -10.88
CA VAL A 218 11.98 10.94 -9.58
C VAL A 218 11.20 11.61 -8.46
N TRP A 219 10.91 10.84 -7.42
CA TRP A 219 10.55 11.40 -6.12
C TRP A 219 11.79 12.06 -5.50
N GLN A 220 11.57 13.00 -4.58
CA GLN A 220 12.56 13.56 -3.64
C GLN A 220 11.89 14.03 -2.36
N HIS A 221 12.59 13.94 -1.23
CA HIS A 221 12.11 14.55 0.01
C HIS A 221 11.95 16.05 -0.15
N LYS A 222 10.83 16.59 0.32
CA LYS A 222 10.53 18.03 0.25
C LYS A 222 11.67 18.91 0.78
N LYS A 223 12.37 18.46 1.83
CA LYS A 223 13.50 19.18 2.45
C LYS A 223 14.79 19.15 1.63
N CYS A 224 14.90 18.24 0.66
CA CYS A 224 16.10 18.08 -0.18
C CYS A 224 16.01 18.86 -1.50
N LEU A 225 14.88 19.49 -1.77
CA LEU A 225 14.66 20.28 -2.98
C LEU A 225 15.41 21.62 -2.85
N ARG A 226 16.25 21.95 -3.85
CA ARG A 226 17.24 23.05 -3.73
C ARG A 226 16.78 24.44 -4.15
N ALA A 227 15.62 24.60 -4.80
CA ALA A 227 15.00 25.92 -4.99
C ALA A 227 13.56 25.78 -5.51
N PRO A 228 12.67 26.74 -5.20
CA PRO A 228 11.42 26.89 -5.93
C PRO A 228 11.71 27.33 -7.38
N LEU A 229 11.22 26.58 -8.35
CA LEU A 229 10.88 27.11 -9.67
C LEU A 229 9.74 28.11 -9.49
N GLY A 230 9.78 29.21 -10.23
CA GLY A 230 8.56 29.98 -10.47
C GLY A 230 7.39 29.06 -10.85
N ALA A 231 6.16 29.47 -10.55
CA ALA A 231 4.98 28.70 -10.90
C ALA A 231 5.01 28.34 -12.40
N TRP A 232 4.52 27.15 -12.77
CA TRP A 232 4.15 26.91 -14.17
C TRP A 232 3.13 27.98 -14.50
N SER A 233 3.45 28.87 -15.44
CA SER A 233 2.42 29.69 -16.05
C SER A 233 1.82 28.83 -17.14
N PRO A 234 0.61 28.25 -16.95
CA PRO A 234 -0.09 27.68 -18.09
C PRO A 234 -0.16 28.74 -19.19
N LEU A 235 0.02 28.31 -20.43
CA LEU A 235 -0.13 29.22 -21.56
C LEU A 235 -1.60 29.65 -21.55
N TYR A 236 -1.84 30.94 -21.23
CA TYR A 236 -3.18 31.47 -21.01
C TYR A 236 -4.08 31.38 -22.26
N ASN A 237 -3.49 31.16 -23.43
CA ASN A 237 -4.16 31.08 -24.74
C ASN A 237 -4.82 29.73 -25.04
N GLN A 238 -5.05 28.88 -24.03
CA GLN A 238 -5.79 27.63 -24.22
C GLN A 238 -7.30 27.94 -24.16
N PRO A 239 -8.10 27.66 -25.22
CA PRO A 239 -9.50 28.06 -25.29
C PRO A 239 -10.35 27.58 -24.11
N TYR A 240 -10.06 26.40 -23.56
CA TYR A 240 -10.78 25.84 -22.42
C TYR A 240 -10.42 26.48 -21.07
N LEU A 241 -9.33 27.26 -20.99
CA LEU A 241 -9.00 28.08 -19.81
C LEU A 241 -9.63 29.47 -19.90
N GLU A 242 -9.85 29.98 -21.11
CA GLU A 242 -10.45 31.30 -21.40
C GLU A 242 -11.98 31.26 -21.48
N ALA A 243 -12.57 30.16 -21.95
CA ALA A 243 -14.01 30.02 -22.21
C ALA A 243 -14.91 30.09 -20.96
N ASP A 244 -14.32 30.05 -19.75
CA ASP A 244 -15.06 30.00 -18.49
C ASP A 244 -14.88 31.25 -17.61
N ALA A 245 -15.01 32.42 -18.24
CA ALA A 245 -14.99 33.73 -17.58
C ALA A 245 -16.13 33.92 -16.54
N GLY A 246 -17.04 32.94 -16.36
CA GLY A 246 -18.19 33.02 -15.45
C GLY A 246 -18.17 32.09 -14.23
N ILE A 247 -17.54 30.90 -14.28
CA ILE A 247 -17.79 29.84 -13.27
C ILE A 247 -16.55 29.51 -12.40
N GLY A 248 -15.39 30.11 -12.68
CA GLY A 248 -14.19 29.94 -11.85
C GLY A 248 -13.53 28.57 -11.98
N GLN A 249 -13.91 27.74 -12.97
CA GLN A 249 -13.28 26.44 -13.22
C GLN A 249 -11.90 26.63 -13.86
N GLY A 250 -11.74 27.56 -14.80
CA GLY A 250 -10.43 27.90 -15.37
C GLY A 250 -9.40 28.31 -14.31
N LYS A 251 -9.82 29.09 -13.30
CA LYS A 251 -8.97 29.47 -12.15
C LYS A 251 -8.54 28.26 -11.31
N LEU A 252 -9.46 27.32 -11.07
CA LEU A 252 -9.18 26.08 -10.35
C LEU A 252 -8.21 25.19 -11.13
N PHE A 253 -8.40 25.03 -12.45
CA PHE A 253 -7.47 24.29 -13.31
C PHE A 253 -6.08 24.91 -13.31
N CYS A 254 -5.97 26.22 -13.48
CA CYS A 254 -4.69 26.93 -13.39
C CYS A 254 -4.01 26.72 -12.02
N ALA A 255 -4.78 26.78 -10.93
CA ALA A 255 -4.25 26.51 -9.59
C ALA A 255 -3.70 25.07 -9.50
N LEU A 256 -4.45 24.07 -9.97
CA LEU A 256 -4.06 22.66 -9.94
C LEU A 256 -2.82 22.37 -10.77
N LEU A 257 -2.70 22.97 -11.96
CA LEU A 257 -1.49 22.83 -12.80
C LEU A 257 -0.24 23.33 -12.08
N GLN A 258 -0.39 24.36 -11.25
CA GLN A 258 0.68 24.94 -10.45
C GLN A 258 0.98 24.19 -9.16
N HIS A 259 0.09 23.31 -8.69
CA HIS A 259 0.37 22.51 -7.51
C HIS A 259 1.43 21.43 -7.81
N PRO A 260 2.40 21.21 -6.90
CA PRO A 260 3.32 20.09 -7.03
C PRO A 260 2.59 18.77 -6.81
N ILE A 261 2.96 17.74 -7.57
CA ILE A 261 2.60 16.37 -7.23
C ILE A 261 3.40 15.99 -5.97
N GLU A 262 2.70 15.83 -4.85
CA GLU A 262 3.31 15.52 -3.54
C GLU A 262 2.58 14.38 -2.85
N ARG A 263 3.34 13.44 -2.26
CA ARG A 263 2.83 12.49 -1.28
C ARG A 263 3.13 13.05 0.09
N VAL A 264 2.10 13.25 0.87
CA VAL A 264 2.21 13.66 2.27
C VAL A 264 2.08 12.42 3.18
N PRO A 265 2.43 12.54 4.46
CA PRO A 265 2.38 11.40 5.38
C PRO A 265 1.00 10.77 5.46
N LEU A 266 0.95 9.45 5.56
CA LEU A 266 -0.28 8.69 5.80
C LEU A 266 -0.93 9.11 7.12
N GLY A 267 -2.26 9.15 7.15
CA GLY A 267 -3.04 9.69 8.28
C GLY A 267 -3.25 11.21 8.24
N THR A 268 -2.77 11.90 7.21
CA THR A 268 -3.20 13.28 6.92
C THR A 268 -4.41 13.24 5.99
N ALA A 269 -5.47 14.00 6.31
CA ALA A 269 -6.80 13.92 5.68
C ALA A 269 -6.86 14.21 4.16
N ALA A 270 -5.73 14.53 3.50
CA ALA A 270 -5.65 14.91 2.09
C ALA A 270 -4.60 14.10 1.29
N ALA A 271 -4.08 12.98 1.84
CA ALA A 271 -2.74 12.51 1.49
C ALA A 271 -2.51 11.96 0.06
N PRO A 272 -3.39 11.11 -0.49
CA PRO A 272 -3.17 10.51 -1.80
C PRO A 272 -4.02 11.14 -2.93
N THR A 273 -5.05 11.92 -2.56
CA THR A 273 -6.10 12.39 -3.48
C THR A 273 -5.67 13.52 -4.39
N LEU A 274 -4.81 14.41 -3.88
CA LEU A 274 -4.34 15.54 -4.67
C LEU A 274 -3.30 15.13 -5.73
N GLU A 275 -2.47 14.11 -5.45
CA GLU A 275 -1.52 13.55 -6.41
C GLU A 275 -2.24 13.06 -7.68
N VAL A 276 -3.26 12.22 -7.51
CA VAL A 276 -4.02 11.64 -8.62
C VAL A 276 -4.71 12.73 -9.43
N PHE A 277 -5.30 13.71 -8.74
CA PHE A 277 -6.04 14.77 -9.42
C PHE A 277 -5.13 15.71 -10.22
N ILE A 278 -3.99 16.13 -9.66
CA ILE A 278 -3.01 16.95 -10.39
C ILE A 278 -2.51 16.20 -11.63
N LYS A 279 -2.30 14.88 -11.54
CA LYS A 279 -1.89 14.05 -12.68
C LYS A 279 -2.91 14.08 -13.80
N TRP A 280 -4.20 13.88 -13.50
CA TRP A 280 -5.26 13.94 -14.51
C TRP A 280 -5.34 15.30 -15.18
N VAL A 281 -5.34 16.37 -14.39
CA VAL A 281 -5.40 17.75 -14.91
C VAL A 281 -4.21 18.06 -15.82
N ARG A 282 -3.00 17.61 -15.45
CA ARG A 282 -1.81 17.77 -16.30
C ARG A 282 -1.88 16.94 -17.59
N ALA A 283 -2.44 15.73 -17.53
CA ALA A 283 -2.64 14.90 -18.71
C ALA A 283 -3.64 15.53 -19.69
N TRP A 284 -4.77 16.01 -19.18
CA TRP A 284 -5.77 16.76 -19.97
C TRP A 284 -5.19 18.03 -20.58
N TYR A 285 -4.43 18.80 -19.79
CA TYR A 285 -3.75 19.99 -20.29
C TYR A 285 -2.73 19.67 -21.38
N ALA A 286 -1.91 18.62 -21.22
CA ALA A 286 -0.96 18.19 -22.23
C ALA A 286 -1.64 17.69 -23.51
N ALA A 287 -2.83 17.09 -23.40
CA ALA A 287 -3.65 16.68 -24.53
C ALA A 287 -4.42 17.84 -25.19
N GLY A 288 -4.48 19.01 -24.55
CA GLY A 288 -5.27 20.16 -25.01
C GLY A 288 -6.80 19.93 -24.91
N VAL A 289 -7.24 18.94 -24.14
CA VAL A 289 -8.65 18.53 -24.03
C VAL A 289 -8.99 18.24 -22.58
N VAL A 290 -10.05 18.87 -22.08
CA VAL A 290 -10.67 18.55 -20.78
C VAL A 290 -11.97 17.78 -21.06
N PRO A 291 -12.17 16.59 -20.47
CA PRO A 291 -13.43 15.86 -20.61
C PRO A 291 -14.63 16.69 -20.13
N GLU A 292 -15.77 16.63 -20.82
CA GLU A 292 -16.98 17.36 -20.40
C GLU A 292 -17.47 16.92 -19.02
N ASP A 293 -17.26 15.65 -18.68
CA ASP A 293 -17.63 14.99 -17.43
C ASP A 293 -16.50 14.99 -16.38
N TRP A 294 -15.47 15.84 -16.53
CA TRP A 294 -14.29 15.83 -15.65
C TRP A 294 -14.62 15.91 -14.16
N GLN A 295 -15.69 16.62 -13.77
CA GLN A 295 -16.12 16.74 -12.38
C GLN A 295 -16.57 15.40 -11.81
N ALA A 296 -17.31 14.62 -12.61
CA ALA A 296 -17.74 13.27 -12.24
C ALA A 296 -16.53 12.34 -12.10
N LEU A 297 -15.60 12.37 -13.07
CA LEU A 297 -14.35 11.60 -13.02
C LEU A 297 -13.54 11.90 -11.75
N VAL A 298 -13.47 13.19 -11.37
CA VAL A 298 -12.80 13.63 -10.15
C VAL A 298 -13.53 13.12 -8.91
N SER A 299 -14.84 13.34 -8.82
CA SER A 299 -15.65 12.88 -7.69
C SER A 299 -15.60 11.37 -7.52
N GLU A 300 -15.71 10.59 -8.60
CA GLU A 300 -15.58 9.14 -8.60
C GLU A 300 -14.19 8.70 -8.15
N GLY A 301 -13.14 9.35 -8.65
CA GLY A 301 -11.77 9.15 -8.20
C GLY A 301 -11.62 9.37 -6.69
N MET A 302 -12.13 10.49 -6.17
CA MET A 302 -12.08 10.82 -4.75
C MET A 302 -12.83 9.79 -3.89
N VAL A 303 -14.04 9.39 -4.31
CA VAL A 303 -14.87 8.40 -3.61
C VAL A 303 -14.25 7.01 -3.64
N ALA A 304 -13.76 6.56 -4.80
CA ALA A 304 -13.01 5.31 -4.93
C ALA A 304 -11.79 5.28 -4.01
N GLY A 305 -11.31 6.46 -3.63
CA GLY A 305 -10.25 6.63 -2.67
C GLY A 305 -10.58 6.74 -1.21
N GLY A 306 -11.84 6.50 -0.85
CA GLY A 306 -12.28 6.61 0.53
C GLY A 306 -12.38 8.05 1.02
N VAL A 307 -12.28 9.05 0.13
CA VAL A 307 -12.59 10.44 0.48
C VAL A 307 -14.10 10.59 0.45
N ASN A 308 -14.69 10.85 1.62
CA ASN A 308 -16.10 11.18 1.69
C ASN A 308 -16.39 12.55 1.04
N ASN A 309 -17.66 12.85 0.78
CA ASN A 309 -18.06 14.10 0.12
C ASN A 309 -17.55 15.36 0.85
N GLU A 310 -17.47 15.33 2.18
CA GLU A 310 -16.95 16.44 2.98
C GLU A 310 -15.45 16.66 2.76
N GLY A 311 -14.65 15.58 2.72
CA GLY A 311 -13.23 15.62 2.43
C GLY A 311 -12.94 16.09 1.01
N ALA A 312 -13.77 15.70 0.04
CA ALA A 312 -13.68 16.17 -1.34
C ALA A 312 -13.94 17.69 -1.42
N VAL A 313 -15.00 18.17 -0.77
CA VAL A 313 -15.31 19.61 -0.69
C VAL A 313 -14.19 20.38 0.01
N ALA A 314 -13.65 19.86 1.11
CA ALA A 314 -12.54 20.47 1.84
C ALA A 314 -11.26 20.54 1.00
N LEU A 315 -10.94 19.48 0.25
CA LEU A 315 -9.80 19.45 -0.65
C LEU A 315 -9.95 20.46 -1.78
N MET A 316 -11.12 20.52 -2.43
CA MET A 316 -11.38 21.51 -3.48
C MET A 316 -11.36 22.94 -2.96
N ARG A 317 -11.79 23.17 -1.72
CA ARG A 317 -11.66 24.46 -1.03
C ARG A 317 -10.20 24.81 -0.73
N ASP A 318 -9.39 23.84 -0.28
CA ASP A 318 -7.95 24.03 0.00
C ASP A 318 -7.20 24.37 -1.29
N VAL A 319 -7.46 23.67 -2.40
CA VAL A 319 -6.88 23.98 -3.72
C VAL A 319 -7.24 25.39 -4.18
N ARG A 320 -8.50 25.82 -3.99
CA ARG A 320 -8.96 27.16 -4.40
C ARG A 320 -8.36 28.28 -3.56
N THR A 321 -8.10 28.03 -2.28
CA THR A 321 -7.66 29.08 -1.33
C THR A 321 -6.16 29.07 -1.07
N ARG A 322 -5.47 27.95 -1.30
CA ARG A 322 -4.01 27.89 -1.18
C ARG A 322 -3.36 28.71 -2.27
N LYS A 323 -2.40 29.53 -1.85
CA LYS A 323 -1.40 30.04 -2.79
C LYS A 323 -0.69 28.84 -3.40
N PRO A 324 -0.56 28.78 -4.75
CA PRO A 324 0.20 27.74 -5.40
C PRO A 324 1.57 27.63 -4.76
N LYS A 325 1.90 26.46 -4.22
CA LYS A 325 3.26 26.22 -3.72
C LYS A 325 4.14 26.23 -4.97
N ALA A 326 5.17 27.09 -4.98
CA ALA A 326 6.12 27.16 -6.09
C ALA A 326 6.54 25.74 -6.52
N LEU A 327 6.68 25.51 -7.82
CA LEU A 327 7.15 24.21 -8.31
C LEU A 327 8.61 24.01 -7.90
N TYR A 328 9.15 22.80 -7.99
CA TYR A 328 10.50 22.53 -7.50
C TYR A 328 11.35 21.86 -8.56
N ARG A 329 12.65 22.19 -8.59
CA ARG A 329 13.66 21.35 -9.25
C ARG A 329 14.09 20.25 -8.29
N CYS A 330 14.15 19.02 -8.80
CA CYS A 330 14.95 18.02 -8.14
C CYS A 330 16.43 18.42 -8.21
N SER A 331 17.27 17.80 -7.39
CA SER A 331 18.71 18.07 -7.36
C SER A 331 19.38 17.99 -8.75
N GLN A 332 19.02 17.00 -9.57
CA GLN A 332 19.59 16.81 -10.92
C GLN A 332 19.19 17.96 -11.85
N CYS A 333 17.89 18.21 -11.93
CA CYS A 333 17.31 19.28 -12.73
C CYS A 333 17.78 20.69 -12.28
N ALA A 334 18.38 20.83 -11.07
CA ALA A 334 18.97 22.09 -10.58
C ALA A 334 20.42 22.31 -11.02
N GLU A 335 21.17 21.24 -11.32
CA GLU A 335 22.59 21.31 -11.71
C GLU A 335 22.78 21.66 -13.19
N GLU A 336 21.82 21.33 -14.06
CA GLU A 336 21.89 21.55 -15.52
C GLU A 336 21.72 23.01 -15.97
N LEU A 337 21.62 23.96 -15.05
CA LEU A 337 21.41 25.39 -15.35
C LEU A 337 22.54 26.29 -14.86
N ILE A 338 23.70 25.68 -14.56
CA ILE A 338 24.95 26.35 -14.26
C ILE A 338 25.82 26.36 -15.51
#